data_AF-A0A2E1UZ80-F1
#
_entry.id   AF-A0A2E1UZ80-F1
#
_cell.length_a   1.000
_cell.length_b   1.000
_cell.length_c   1.000
_cell.angle_alpha   90.00
_cell.angle_beta   90.00
_cell.angle_gamma   90.00
#
_symmetry.space_group_name_H-M   'P 1'
#
loop_
_entity.id
_entity.type
_entity.pdbx_description
1 polymer ?
#
loop_
_entity_poly.entity_id
_entity_poly.type
_entity_poly.pdbx_seq_one_letter_code
_entity_poly.pdbx_strand_id
1 'polypeptide(L)'
;MGVNKISHLALNIFKSAIEDYHILNTINQKLKNPFSSNTFEFLLYKKNWIDTVQWHYEDLIRDPNINPIEGMQLKRKIDASNQERTDMVEYIDSYFLNIYTNVEVNKNAEINTESPAWAIDRLSILALKIYHMEEEVNRESATKNHKIECNLKLDILLEQRIDLSKAIDSLLEKIS
;
A
#
# COMPACT_ATOMS: atom_id res chain seq x y z
N MET A 1 -27.74 3.30 4.89
CA MET A 1 -26.42 2.73 5.23
C MET A 1 -25.39 3.55 4.47
N GLY A 2 -24.62 4.38 5.17
CA GLY A 2 -23.65 5.25 4.52
C GLY A 2 -22.66 4.40 3.74
N VAL A 3 -22.39 4.76 2.49
CA VAL A 3 -21.38 4.11 1.64
C VAL A 3 -20.07 4.09 2.44
N ASN A 4 -19.72 2.95 3.01
CA ASN A 4 -18.43 2.78 3.66
C ASN A 4 -17.44 2.72 2.50
N LYS A 5 -16.83 3.87 2.22
CA LYS A 5 -16.02 4.09 1.02
C LYS A 5 -14.88 3.08 0.94
N ILE A 6 -14.59 2.55 -0.25
CA ILE A 6 -13.56 1.52 -0.45
C ILE A 6 -12.19 2.02 0.00
N SER A 7 -11.88 3.31 -0.22
CA SER A 7 -10.65 3.93 0.27
C SER A 7 -10.50 3.83 1.79
N HIS A 8 -11.58 4.05 2.54
CA HIS A 8 -11.59 3.98 4.01
C HIS A 8 -11.38 2.55 4.51
N LEU A 9 -12.03 1.57 3.89
CA LEU A 9 -11.79 0.15 4.18
C LEU A 9 -10.32 -0.22 3.94
N ALA A 10 -9.78 0.16 2.78
CA ALA A 10 -8.39 -0.10 2.42
C ALA A 10 -7.40 0.50 3.43
N LEU A 11 -7.58 1.77 3.81
CA LEU A 11 -6.71 2.43 4.78
C LEU A 11 -6.70 1.74 6.15
N ASN A 12 -7.85 1.29 6.65
CA ASN A 12 -7.92 0.58 7.94
C ASN A 12 -7.19 -0.76 7.90
N ILE A 13 -7.30 -1.48 6.78
CA ILE A 13 -6.63 -2.77 6.60
C ILE A 13 -5.13 -2.60 6.39
N PHE A 14 -4.72 -1.61 5.60
CA PHE A 14 -3.32 -1.28 5.38
C PHE A 14 -2.65 -0.90 6.69
N LYS A 15 -3.30 -0.05 7.50
CA LYS A 15 -2.81 0.27 8.84
C LYS A 15 -2.59 -1.00 9.68
N SER A 16 -3.56 -1.91 9.69
CA SER A 16 -3.47 -3.15 10.46
C SER A 16 -2.32 -4.04 9.97
N ALA A 17 -2.15 -4.21 8.66
CA ALA A 17 -1.06 -4.99 8.08
C ALA A 17 0.32 -4.41 8.38
N ILE A 18 0.47 -3.08 8.31
CA ILE A 18 1.70 -2.37 8.70
C ILE A 18 1.99 -2.61 10.17
N GLU A 19 1.03 -2.37 11.05
CA GLU A 19 1.20 -2.54 12.50
C GLU A 19 1.57 -3.99 12.86
N ASP A 20 0.87 -4.97 12.28
CA ASP A 20 1.13 -6.39 12.52
C ASP A 20 2.54 -6.82 12.10
N TYR A 21 3.02 -6.34 10.94
CA TYR A 21 4.40 -6.62 10.50
C TYR A 21 5.43 -6.07 11.50
N HIS A 22 5.22 -4.84 11.97
CA HIS A 22 6.16 -4.14 12.85
C HIS A 22 6.18 -4.68 14.30
N ILE A 23 5.27 -5.60 14.68
CA ILE A 23 5.37 -6.34 15.95
C ILE A 23 6.65 -7.17 16.01
N LEU A 24 6.98 -7.88 14.91
CA LEU A 24 8.20 -8.69 14.82
C LEU A 24 9.31 -8.00 14.01
N ASN A 25 8.96 -7.01 13.20
CA ASN A 25 9.83 -6.14 12.39
C ASN A 25 11.05 -6.86 11.77
N THR A 26 10.81 -7.85 10.92
CA THR A 26 11.86 -8.69 10.33
C THR A 26 11.40 -9.23 8.98
N ILE A 27 12.31 -9.37 8.02
CA ILE A 27 11.94 -9.77 6.66
C ILE A 27 11.65 -11.27 6.48
N ASN A 28 11.84 -12.09 7.52
CA ASN A 28 11.66 -13.55 7.47
C ASN A 28 10.34 -14.02 8.10
N GLN A 29 9.47 -13.11 8.54
CA GLN A 29 8.16 -13.47 9.10
C GLN A 29 7.23 -13.98 8.01
N LYS A 30 6.43 -14.97 8.39
CA LYS A 30 5.37 -15.50 7.53
C LYS A 30 4.13 -14.63 7.67
N LEU A 31 3.49 -14.32 6.55
CA LEU A 31 2.18 -13.68 6.51
C LEU A 31 1.16 -14.52 7.30
N LYS A 32 0.50 -13.89 8.28
CA LYS A 32 -0.67 -14.43 8.97
C LYS A 32 -1.85 -13.49 8.74
N ASN A 33 -2.59 -13.74 7.67
CA ASN A 33 -3.73 -12.90 7.31
C ASN A 33 -4.93 -13.19 8.26
N PRO A 34 -5.47 -12.18 8.96
CA PRO A 34 -6.60 -12.39 9.89
C PRO A 34 -7.95 -12.51 9.18
N PHE A 35 -8.02 -12.18 7.88
CA PHE A 35 -9.25 -12.23 7.09
C PHE A 35 -9.45 -13.58 6.41
N SER A 36 -10.69 -13.88 6.03
CA SER A 36 -11.00 -15.12 5.29
C SER A 36 -10.55 -14.99 3.84
N SER A 37 -9.99 -16.07 3.27
CA SER A 37 -9.34 -16.06 1.95
C SER A 37 -10.25 -15.69 0.77
N ASN A 38 -11.56 -15.67 0.97
CA ASN A 38 -12.57 -15.32 -0.02
C ASN A 38 -13.07 -13.87 0.09
N THR A 39 -12.46 -13.03 0.92
CA THR A 39 -12.90 -11.64 1.11
C THR A 39 -11.95 -10.64 0.47
N PHE A 40 -12.47 -9.44 0.19
CA PHE A 40 -11.66 -8.36 -0.36
C PHE A 40 -10.60 -7.87 0.64
N GLU A 41 -10.92 -7.90 1.92
CA GLU A 41 -10.02 -7.52 3.00
C GLU A 41 -8.79 -8.41 3.06
N PHE A 42 -8.94 -9.70 2.76
CA PHE A 42 -7.80 -10.61 2.62
C PHE A 42 -6.83 -10.15 1.54
N LEU A 43 -7.35 -9.69 0.39
CA LEU A 43 -6.54 -9.20 -0.73
C LEU A 43 -5.82 -7.91 -0.35
N LEU A 44 -6.53 -6.96 0.24
CA LEU A 44 -5.96 -5.68 0.70
C LEU A 44 -4.86 -5.89 1.75
N TYR A 45 -5.10 -6.76 2.72
CA TYR A 45 -4.12 -7.08 3.76
C TYR A 45 -2.88 -7.74 3.15
N LYS A 46 -3.07 -8.74 2.27
CA LYS A 46 -1.95 -9.41 1.59
C LYS A 46 -1.15 -8.41 0.74
N LYS A 47 -1.82 -7.54 -0.01
CA LYS A 47 -1.20 -6.51 -0.85
C LYS A 47 -0.28 -5.63 -0.01
N ASN A 48 -0.80 -5.05 1.07
CA ASN A 48 -0.02 -4.13 1.89
C ASN A 48 1.08 -4.83 2.69
N TRP A 49 0.87 -6.08 3.10
CA TRP A 49 1.93 -6.90 3.69
C TRP A 49 3.12 -7.08 2.73
N ILE A 50 2.86 -7.39 1.46
CA ILE A 50 3.92 -7.50 0.43
C ILE A 50 4.68 -6.19 0.30
N ASP A 51 3.98 -5.06 0.20
CA ASP A 51 4.64 -3.74 0.13
C ASP A 51 5.51 -3.46 1.35
N THR A 52 5.02 -3.86 2.54
CA THR A 52 5.74 -3.64 3.80
C THR A 52 7.02 -4.47 3.81
N VAL A 53 6.95 -5.75 3.46
CA VAL A 53 8.13 -6.61 3.33
C VAL A 53 9.10 -6.06 2.27
N GLN A 54 8.58 -5.61 1.12
CA GLN A 54 9.37 -5.02 0.05
C GLN A 54 10.12 -3.76 0.51
N TRP A 55 9.45 -2.90 1.29
CA TRP A 55 10.08 -1.71 1.86
C TRP A 55 11.33 -2.07 2.68
N HIS A 56 11.21 -3.08 3.54
CA HIS A 56 12.33 -3.54 4.37
C HIS A 56 13.41 -4.28 3.57
N TYR A 57 13.05 -4.96 2.48
CA TYR A 57 14.07 -5.46 1.54
C TYR A 57 14.86 -4.33 0.89
N GLU A 58 14.18 -3.26 0.46
CA GLU A 58 14.82 -2.09 -0.14
C GLU A 58 15.70 -1.34 0.86
N ASP A 59 15.34 -1.28 2.14
CA ASP A 59 16.18 -0.67 3.17
C ASP A 59 17.45 -1.49 3.44
N LEU A 60 17.34 -2.82 3.45
CA LEU A 60 18.50 -3.70 3.64
C LEU A 60 19.48 -3.66 2.45
N ILE A 61 19.00 -3.61 1.21
CA ILE A 61 19.88 -3.60 0.02
C ILE A 61 20.61 -2.26 -0.16
N ARG A 62 20.13 -1.19 0.48
CA ARG A 62 20.75 0.15 0.45
C ARG A 62 21.99 0.27 1.35
N ASP A 63 22.28 -0.73 2.19
CA ASP A 63 23.51 -0.72 3.00
C ASP A 63 24.75 -0.78 2.09
N PRO A 64 25.60 0.27 2.07
CA PRO A 64 26.80 0.28 1.23
C PRO A 64 27.83 -0.80 1.61
N ASN A 65 27.70 -1.41 2.80
CA ASN A 65 28.60 -2.44 3.30
C ASN A 65 28.02 -3.86 3.20
N ILE A 66 26.85 -4.04 2.55
CA ILE A 66 26.22 -5.35 2.41
C ILE A 66 27.17 -6.36 1.76
N ASN A 67 27.20 -7.58 2.29
CA ASN A 67 27.96 -8.66 1.67
C ASN A 67 27.41 -8.90 0.24
N PRO A 68 28.24 -8.89 -0.82
CA PRO A 68 27.74 -9.02 -2.19
C PRO A 68 26.93 -10.29 -2.48
N ILE A 69 27.27 -11.41 -1.83
CA ILE A 69 26.53 -12.67 -1.98
C ILE A 69 25.14 -12.56 -1.35
N GLU A 70 25.07 -12.00 -0.14
CA GLU A 70 23.80 -11.75 0.55
C GLU A 70 22.96 -10.69 -0.20
N GLY A 71 23.59 -9.64 -0.71
CA GLY A 71 22.97 -8.62 -1.54
C GLY A 71 22.36 -9.19 -2.82
N MET A 72 23.04 -10.13 -3.49
CA MET A 72 22.47 -10.82 -4.66
C MET A 72 21.28 -11.71 -4.29
N GLN A 73 21.32 -12.39 -3.15
CA GLN A 73 20.17 -13.17 -2.66
C GLN A 73 18.98 -12.26 -2.33
N LEU A 74 19.23 -11.13 -1.68
CA LEU A 74 18.21 -10.13 -1.36
C LEU A 74 17.62 -9.50 -2.63
N LYS A 75 18.45 -9.19 -3.63
CA LYS A 75 17.98 -8.68 -4.93
C LYS A 75 17.02 -9.65 -5.62
N ARG A 76 17.27 -10.96 -5.56
CA ARG A 76 16.35 -11.97 -6.10
C ARG A 76 15.01 -11.99 -5.34
N LYS A 77 15.03 -11.77 -4.02
CA LYS A 77 13.80 -11.61 -3.22
C LYS A 77 13.03 -10.35 -3.61
N ILE A 78 13.72 -9.24 -3.81
CA ILE A 78 13.15 -7.97 -4.32
C ILE A 78 12.48 -8.19 -5.67
N ASP A 79 13.13 -8.89 -6.60
CA ASP A 79 12.56 -9.16 -7.93
C ASP A 79 11.30 -10.01 -7.84
N ALA A 80 11.32 -11.07 -7.04
CA ALA A 80 10.15 -11.91 -6.81
C ALA A 80 9.00 -11.15 -6.13
N SER A 81 9.31 -10.31 -5.14
CA SER A 81 8.34 -9.50 -4.41
C SER A 81 7.73 -8.40 -5.29
N ASN A 82 8.50 -7.78 -6.18
CA ASN A 82 7.99 -6.85 -7.19
C ASN A 82 7.01 -7.53 -8.15
N GLN A 83 7.28 -8.77 -8.56
CA GLN A 83 6.33 -9.55 -9.36
C GLN A 83 5.06 -9.86 -8.56
N GLU A 84 5.19 -10.34 -7.32
CA GLU A 84 4.04 -10.67 -6.47
C GLU A 84 3.16 -9.42 -6.21
N ARG A 85 3.75 -8.23 -6.07
CA ARG A 85 3.00 -6.99 -5.94
C ARG A 85 2.16 -6.71 -7.18
N THR A 86 2.74 -6.81 -8.38
CA THR A 86 2.01 -6.62 -9.64
C THR A 86 0.91 -7.65 -9.80
N ASP A 87 1.20 -8.93 -9.54
CA ASP A 87 0.21 -10.01 -9.61
C ASP A 87 -0.97 -9.75 -8.66
N MET A 88 -0.71 -9.23 -7.46
CA MET A 88 -1.77 -8.87 -6.52
C MET A 88 -2.62 -7.69 -7.01
N VAL A 89 -2.03 -6.72 -7.69
CA VAL A 89 -2.77 -5.60 -8.30
C VAL A 89 -3.69 -6.13 -9.41
N GLU A 90 -3.19 -6.98 -10.31
CA GLU A 90 -3.99 -7.60 -11.37
C GLU A 90 -5.12 -8.48 -10.80
N TYR A 91 -4.88 -9.18 -9.69
CA TYR A 91 -5.89 -9.98 -9.02
C TYR A 91 -6.99 -9.11 -8.40
N ILE A 92 -6.64 -7.95 -7.82
CA ILE A 92 -7.61 -6.97 -7.32
C ILE A 92 -8.42 -6.35 -8.47
N ASP A 93 -7.81 -6.08 -9.62
CA ASP A 93 -8.56 -5.62 -10.81
C ASP A 93 -9.52 -6.69 -11.31
N SER A 94 -9.12 -7.96 -11.29
CA SER A 94 -9.99 -9.09 -11.64
C SER A 94 -11.21 -9.17 -10.71
N TYR A 95 -11.05 -8.85 -9.43
CA TYR A 95 -12.16 -8.74 -8.47
C TYR A 95 -13.16 -7.65 -8.89
N PHE A 96 -12.69 -6.45 -9.25
CA PHE A 96 -13.56 -5.37 -9.73
C PHE A 96 -14.23 -5.72 -11.07
N LEU A 97 -13.49 -6.32 -12.00
CA LEU A 97 -14.04 -6.77 -13.28
C LEU A 97 -15.20 -7.76 -13.08
N ASN A 98 -15.06 -8.69 -12.13
CA ASN A 98 -16.13 -9.63 -11.78
C ASN A 98 -17.35 -8.94 -11.15
N ILE A 99 -17.15 -7.94 -10.29
CA ILE A 99 -18.25 -7.14 -9.73
C ILE A 99 -19.02 -6.40 -10.83
N TYR A 100 -18.29 -5.79 -11.76
CA TYR A 100 -18.87 -4.91 -12.78
C TYR A 100 -19.14 -5.60 -14.12
N THR A 101 -19.15 -6.94 -14.15
CA THR A 101 -19.33 -7.73 -15.39
C THR A 101 -20.63 -7.41 -16.13
N ASN A 102 -21.67 -6.98 -15.42
CA ASN A 102 -23.00 -6.68 -16.00
C ASN A 102 -23.30 -5.18 -16.12
N VAL A 103 -22.31 -4.30 -15.91
CA VAL A 103 -22.50 -2.85 -16.05
C VAL A 103 -22.64 -2.48 -17.53
N GLU A 104 -23.59 -1.59 -17.84
CA GLU A 104 -23.75 -1.08 -19.19
C GLU A 104 -22.60 -0.14 -19.57
N VAL A 105 -21.97 -0.39 -20.73
CA VAL A 105 -20.86 0.43 -21.20
C VAL A 105 -21.35 1.84 -21.56
N ASN A 106 -20.90 2.82 -20.79
CA ASN A 106 -21.15 4.23 -21.08
C ASN A 106 -20.13 4.77 -22.10
N LYS A 107 -20.61 5.13 -23.31
CA LYS A 107 -19.78 5.69 -24.38
C LYS A 107 -19.15 7.04 -24.04
N ASN A 108 -19.69 7.74 -23.04
CA ASN A 108 -19.18 9.02 -22.55
C ASN A 108 -18.55 8.87 -21.16
N ALA A 109 -18.12 7.67 -20.78
CA ALA A 109 -17.40 7.45 -19.53
C ALA A 109 -16.14 8.32 -19.48
N GLU A 110 -15.83 8.84 -18.29
CA GLU A 110 -14.60 9.58 -18.07
C GLU A 110 -13.39 8.66 -18.21
N ILE A 111 -12.33 9.17 -18.85
CA ILE A 111 -11.07 8.45 -18.99
C ILE A 111 -10.25 8.67 -17.72
N ASN A 112 -9.76 7.58 -17.14
CA ASN A 112 -8.86 7.57 -16.00
C ASN A 112 -7.50 7.03 -16.42
N THR A 113 -6.42 7.53 -15.81
CA THR A 113 -5.04 7.11 -16.14
C THR A 113 -4.68 5.74 -15.59
N GLU A 114 -5.43 5.25 -14.60
CA GLU A 114 -5.13 4.05 -13.83
C GLU A 114 -6.44 3.27 -13.58
N SER A 115 -6.31 1.97 -13.36
CA SER A 115 -7.41 1.12 -12.88
C SER A 115 -7.66 1.34 -11.38
N PRO A 116 -8.81 0.88 -10.84
CA PRO A 116 -9.05 0.92 -9.40
C PRO A 116 -7.95 0.24 -8.58
N ALA A 117 -7.43 -0.92 -9.02
CA ALA A 117 -6.40 -1.62 -8.26
C ALA A 117 -5.06 -0.87 -8.25
N TRP A 118 -4.65 -0.25 -9.36
CA TRP A 118 -3.44 0.58 -9.41
C TRP A 118 -3.57 1.84 -8.53
N ALA A 119 -4.75 2.43 -8.45
CA ALA A 119 -4.98 3.56 -7.54
C ALA A 119 -4.92 3.11 -6.06
N ILE A 120 -5.48 1.95 -5.73
CA ILE A 120 -5.39 1.33 -4.39
C ILE A 120 -3.94 0.93 -4.07
N ASP A 121 -3.15 0.50 -5.05
CA ASP A 121 -1.72 0.20 -4.88
C ASP A 121 -0.95 1.42 -4.36
N ARG A 122 -1.14 2.57 -5.01
CA ARG A 122 -0.56 3.84 -4.58
C ARG A 122 -1.02 4.24 -3.19
N LEU A 123 -2.27 3.97 -2.83
CA LEU A 123 -2.81 4.25 -1.50
C LEU A 123 -2.11 3.41 -0.42
N SER A 124 -1.80 2.14 -0.73
CA SER A 124 -1.04 1.26 0.16
C SER A 124 0.39 1.76 0.40
N ILE A 125 1.09 2.16 -0.67
CA ILE A 125 2.44 2.75 -0.55
C ILE A 125 2.40 4.06 0.24
N LEU A 126 1.36 4.87 0.05
CA LEU A 126 1.19 6.11 0.77
C LEU A 126 0.95 5.87 2.28
N ALA A 127 0.17 4.84 2.63
CA ALA A 127 0.00 4.43 4.03
C ALA A 127 1.34 4.05 4.69
N LEU A 128 2.20 3.31 4.00
CA LEU A 128 3.55 2.97 4.46
C LEU A 128 4.44 4.20 4.63
N LYS A 129 4.43 5.12 3.65
CA LYS A 129 5.19 6.37 3.73
C LYS A 129 4.77 7.22 4.92
N ILE A 130 3.47 7.30 5.18
CA ILE A 130 2.92 8.03 6.34
C ILE A 130 3.40 7.39 7.63
N TYR A 131 3.29 6.06 7.76
CA TYR A 131 3.74 5.33 8.95
C TYR A 131 5.22 5.63 9.28
N HIS A 132 6.13 5.45 8.33
CA HIS A 132 7.55 5.70 8.57
C HIS A 132 7.89 7.19 8.76
N MET A 133 7.14 8.10 8.12
CA MET A 133 7.31 9.54 8.36
C MET A 133 6.85 9.94 9.77
N GLU A 134 5.77 9.33 10.28
CA GLU A 134 5.32 9.51 11.66
C GLU A 134 6.36 9.00 12.66
N GLU A 135 7.03 7.88 12.39
CA GLU A 135 8.16 7.41 13.21
C GLU A 135 9.30 8.45 13.25
N GLU A 136 9.70 9.00 12.10
CA GLU A 136 10.77 9.99 12.02
C GLU A 136 10.43 11.32 12.72
N VAL A 137 9.18 11.77 12.63
CA VAL A 137 8.67 12.95 13.35
C VAL A 137 8.72 12.74 14.87
N ASN A 138 8.33 11.55 15.33
CA ASN A 138 8.24 11.23 16.74
C ASN A 138 9.58 10.79 17.37
N ARG A 139 10.62 10.59 16.56
CA ARG A 139 11.95 10.20 17.03
C ARG A 139 12.51 11.17 18.07
N GLU A 140 12.78 10.68 19.28
CA GLU A 140 13.25 11.51 20.40
C GLU A 140 14.64 12.12 20.14
N SER A 141 15.52 11.39 19.45
CA SER A 141 16.89 11.83 19.15
C SER A 141 16.97 12.90 18.04
N ALA A 142 15.86 13.22 17.38
CA ALA A 142 15.84 14.18 16.28
C ALA A 142 15.93 15.64 16.76
N THR A 143 16.68 16.45 16.02
CA THR A 143 16.77 17.90 16.26
C THR A 143 15.44 18.60 15.96
N LYS A 144 15.23 19.78 16.57
CA LYS A 144 14.02 20.58 16.31
C LYS A 144 13.84 20.90 14.82
N ASN A 145 14.91 21.26 14.12
CA ASN A 145 14.85 21.56 12.68
C ASN A 145 14.45 20.32 11.87
N HIS A 146 15.03 19.16 12.18
CA HIS A 146 14.66 17.90 11.52
C HIS A 146 13.19 17.55 11.73
N LYS A 147 12.68 17.72 12.96
CA LYS A 147 11.25 17.51 13.26
C LYS A 147 10.35 18.45 12.45
N ILE A 148 10.72 19.72 12.30
CA ILE A 148 9.95 20.67 11.48
C ILE A 148 9.92 20.22 10.02
N GLU A 149 11.06 19.85 9.44
CA GLU A 149 11.13 19.38 8.06
C GLU A 149 10.34 18.08 7.83
N CYS A 150 10.37 17.14 8.79
CA CYS A 150 9.61 15.90 8.69
C CYS A 150 8.11 16.13 8.85
N ASN A 151 7.68 17.05 9.72
CA ASN A 151 6.26 17.43 9.84
C ASN A 151 5.73 18.03 8.54
N LEU A 152 6.49 18.91 7.88
CA LEU A 152 6.08 19.47 6.58
C LEU A 152 5.91 18.38 5.51
N LYS A 153 6.78 17.37 5.51
CA LYS A 153 6.64 16.21 4.60
C LYS A 153 5.42 15.36 4.97
N LEU A 154 5.18 15.15 6.26
CA LEU A 154 4.02 14.41 6.75
C LEU A 154 2.72 15.09 6.32
N ASP A 155 2.61 16.41 6.47
CA ASP A 155 1.43 17.18 6.06
C ASP A 155 1.09 16.96 4.58
N ILE A 156 2.11 17.00 3.71
CA ILE A 156 1.96 16.73 2.27
C ILE A 156 1.46 15.29 2.03
N LEU A 157 2.01 14.30 2.73
CA LEU A 157 1.57 12.90 2.58
C LEU A 157 0.12 12.71 3.04
N LEU A 158 -0.29 13.38 4.11
CA LEU A 158 -1.65 13.35 4.62
C LEU A 158 -2.65 14.00 3.65
N GLU A 159 -2.27 15.11 3.01
CA GLU A 159 -3.04 15.74 1.93
C GLU A 159 -3.19 14.82 0.73
N GLN A 160 -2.07 14.25 0.25
CA GLN A 160 -2.08 13.27 -0.85
C GLN A 160 -3.00 12.08 -0.56
N ARG A 161 -3.08 11.63 0.70
CA ARG A 161 -3.96 10.51 1.10
C ARG A 161 -5.42 10.89 0.96
N ILE A 162 -5.78 12.11 1.36
CA ILE A 162 -7.15 12.62 1.23
C ILE A 162 -7.55 12.69 -0.25
N ASP A 163 -6.68 13.26 -1.09
CA ASP A 163 -6.97 13.46 -2.51
C ASP A 163 -7.05 12.13 -3.27
N LEU A 164 -6.10 11.22 -3.02
CA LEU A 164 -6.11 9.90 -3.63
C LEU A 164 -7.34 9.07 -3.19
N SER A 165 -7.72 9.16 -1.91
CA SER A 165 -8.93 8.49 -1.41
C SER A 165 -10.18 8.98 -2.13
N LYS A 166 -10.34 10.31 -2.26
CA LYS A 166 -11.45 10.91 -3.00
C LYS A 166 -11.47 10.50 -4.47
N ALA A 167 -10.30 10.47 -5.12
CA ALA A 167 -10.18 10.05 -6.51
C ALA A 167 -10.59 8.57 -6.70
N ILE A 168 -10.13 7.67 -5.82
CA ILE A 168 -10.50 6.24 -5.84
C ILE A 168 -12.01 6.07 -5.68
N ASP A 169 -12.60 6.71 -4.67
CA ASP A 169 -14.02 6.56 -4.41
C ASP A 169 -14.87 7.15 -5.53
N SER A 170 -14.46 8.30 -6.09
CA SER A 170 -15.15 8.90 -7.23
C SER A 170 -15.05 8.03 -8.49
N LEU A 171 -13.89 7.40 -8.73
CA LEU A 171 -13.72 6.44 -9.83
C LEU A 171 -14.69 5.27 -9.66
N LEU A 172 -14.72 4.66 -8.47
CA LEU A 172 -15.56 3.50 -8.18
C LEU A 172 -17.05 3.83 -8.27
N GLU A 173 -17.48 5.01 -7.78
CA GLU A 173 -18.85 5.51 -7.91
C GLU A 173 -19.27 5.73 -9.37
N LYS A 174 -18.34 6.05 -10.28
CA LYS A 174 -18.62 6.30 -11.70
C LYS A 174 -18.65 5.03 -12.55
N ILE A 175 -18.01 3.95 -12.10
CA ILE A 175 -17.94 2.67 -12.84
C ILE A 175 -18.85 1.58 -12.28
N SER A 176 -19.46 1.82 -11.10
CA SER A 176 -20.49 0.97 -10.50
C SER A 176 -21.86 1.20 -11.11
#